data_AF-A0A352MI13-F1
#
_entry.id   AF-A0A352MI13-F1
#
_cell.length_a   1.000
_cell.length_b   1.000
_cell.length_c   1.000
_cell.angle_alpha   90.00
_cell.angle_beta   90.00
_cell.angle_gamma   90.00
#
_symmetry.space_group_name_H-M   'P 1'
#
loop_
_entity.id
_entity.type
_entity.pdbx_description
1 polymer ?
#
loop_
_entity_poly.entity_id
_entity_poly.type
_entity_poly.pdbx_seq_one_letter_code
_entity_poly.pdbx_strand_id
1 'polypeptide(L)' 'GKGEIIIGGKSFILEAGQTIIMPASVPHAVIAVERFKMVLTMIKSN' A
#
# COMPACT_ATOMS: atom_id res chain seq x y z
N GLY A 1 7.30 10.54 -5.94
CA GLY A 1 6.32 9.62 -6.55
C GLY A 1 5.28 9.31 -5.50
N LYS A 2 4.02 9.53 -5.84
CA LYS A 2 2.86 9.27 -4.99
C LYS A 2 2.15 7.98 -5.41
N GLY A 3 1.72 7.20 -4.43
CA GLY A 3 0.92 5.99 -4.64
C GLY A 3 -0.33 6.02 -3.77
N GLU A 4 -1.47 5.65 -4.34
CA GLU A 4 -2.71 5.49 -3.60
C GLU A 4 -2.92 4.00 -3.30
N ILE A 5 -3.22 3.66 -2.05
CA ILE A 5 -3.49 2.29 -1.60
C ILE A 5 -4.91 2.26 -1.03
N ILE A 6 -5.76 1.40 -1.59
CA ILE A 6 -7.12 1.19 -1.11
C ILE A 6 -7.12 -0.03 -0.22
N ILE A 7 -7.51 0.10 1.04
CA ILE A 7 -7.59 -1.00 2.01
C ILE A 7 -9.03 -1.10 2.52
N GLY A 8 -9.71 -2.20 2.22
CA GLY A 8 -11.09 -2.41 2.68
C GLY A 8 -12.07 -1.30 2.25
N GLY A 9 -11.83 -0.70 1.08
CA GLY A 9 -12.64 0.42 0.55
C GLY A 9 -12.22 1.81 1.03
N LYS A 10 -11.18 1.94 1.86
CA LYS A 10 -10.62 3.25 2.24
C LYS A 10 -9.37 3.56 1.43
N SER A 11 -9.34 4.72 0.78
CA SER A 11 -8.17 5.24 0.07
C SER A 11 -7.15 5.87 1.02
N PHE A 12 -5.89 5.50 0.86
CA PHE A 12 -4.74 6.08 1.55
C PHE A 12 -3.72 6.56 0.53
N ILE A 13 -3.42 7.85 0.51
CA ILE A 13 -2.36 8.41 -0.33
C ILE A 13 -1.05 8.35 0.45
N LEU A 14 -0.05 7.72 -0.14
CA LEU A 14 1.29 7.57 0.40
C LEU A 14 2.28 8.37 -0.43
N GLU A 15 3.12 9.11 0.28
CA GLU A 15 4.25 9.85 -0.26
C GLU A 15 5.57 9.15 0.04
N ALA A 16 6.65 9.64 -0.57
CA ALA A 16 7.98 9.05 -0.39
C ALA A 16 8.40 9.10 1.09
N GLY A 17 8.85 7.95 1.61
CA GLY A 17 9.26 7.79 3.02
C GLY A 17 8.13 7.38 3.96
N GLN A 18 6.88 7.32 3.49
CA GLN A 18 5.77 6.77 4.27
C GLN A 18 5.64 5.27 4.04
N THR A 19 5.16 4.57 5.08
CA THR A 19 4.92 3.12 5.06
C THR A 19 3.54 2.84 5.63
N ILE A 20 2.85 1.86 5.06
CA ILE A 20 1.56 1.38 5.56
C ILE A 20 1.62 -0.13 5.81
N ILE A 21 0.89 -0.60 6.83
CA ILE A 21 0.71 -2.02 7.10
C ILE A 21 -0.58 -2.48 6.41
N MET A 22 -0.48 -3.50 5.57
CA MET A 22 -1.61 -4.12 4.89
C MET A 22 -2.07 -5.35 5.70
N PRO A 23 -3.20 -5.28 6.41
CA PRO A 23 -3.70 -6.41 7.21
C PRO A 23 -4.00 -7.65 6.37
N ALA A 24 -3.77 -8.84 6.91
CA ALA A 24 -4.20 -10.07 6.26
C ALA A 24 -5.73 -10.15 6.20
N SER A 25 -6.27 -10.81 5.16
CA SER A 25 -7.71 -11.03 4.95
C SER A 25 -8.57 -9.82 4.56
N VAL A 26 -7.98 -8.64 4.34
CA VAL A 26 -8.70 -7.48 3.79
C VAL A 26 -8.36 -7.33 2.29
N PRO A 27 -9.28 -6.94 1.40
CA PRO A 27 -8.95 -6.62 0.02
C PRO A 27 -8.12 -5.34 -0.04
N HIS A 28 -7.04 -5.37 -0.82
CA HIS A 28 -6.20 -4.19 -1.05
C HIS A 28 -5.97 -3.95 -2.53
N ALA A 29 -5.93 -2.69 -2.95
CA ALA A 29 -5.55 -2.26 -4.29
C ALA A 29 -4.45 -1.20 -4.22
N VAL A 30 -3.57 -1.18 -5.22
CA VAL A 30 -2.49 -0.19 -5.34
C VAL A 30 -2.65 0.53 -6.67
N ILE A 31 -2.76 1.85 -6.61
CA ILE A 31 -2.93 2.74 -7.76
C ILE A 31 -1.71 3.67 -7.82
N ALA A 32 -0.98 3.61 -8.93
CA ALA A 32 0.14 4.50 -9.18
C ALA A 32 -0.37 5.84 -9.71
N VAL A 33 -0.55 6.82 -8.82
CA VAL A 33 -0.93 8.20 -9.21
C VAL A 33 0.19 8.87 -9.99
N GLU A 34 1.44 8.60 -9.62
CA GLU A 34 2.63 9.03 -10.33
C GLU A 34 3.62 7.87 -10.49
N ARG A 35 4.65 8.04 -11.31
CA ARG A 35 5.76 7.06 -11.36
C ARG A 35 6.45 7.03 -9.99
N PHE A 36 6.37 5.89 -9.31
CA PHE A 36 7.02 5.67 -8.02
C PHE A 36 7.60 4.26 -7.95
N LYS A 37 8.48 4.04 -6.96
CA LYS A 37 9.06 2.74 -6.65
C LYS A 37 8.65 2.37 -5.23
N MET A 38 8.20 1.14 -5.05
CA MET A 38 7.69 0.62 -3.78
C MET A 38 8.46 -0.62 -3.39
N VAL A 39 8.67 -0.82 -2.10
CA VAL A 39 9.13 -2.09 -1.53
C VAL A 39 7.95 -2.73 -0.80
N LEU A 40 7.61 -3.96 -1.17
CA LEU A 40 6.58 -4.76 -0.52
C LEU A 40 7.25 -5.89 0.25
N THR A 41 7.04 -5.94 1.56
CA THR A 41 7.54 -7.02 2.42
C THR A 41 6.36 -7.75 3.02
N MET A 42 6.11 -9.00 2.58
CA MET A 42 5.07 -9.85 3.15
C MET A 42 5.63 -10.58 4.36
N ILE A 43 5.05 -10.34 5.54
CA ILE A 43 5.39 -11.03 6.78
C ILE A 43 4.27 -12.03 7.08
N LYS A 44 4.59 -13.32 7.12
CA LYS A 44 3.66 -14.40 7.51
C LYS A 44 4.30 -15.19 8.64
N SER A 45 3.61 -15.33 9.77
CA SER A 45 3.97 -16.31 10.81
C SER A 45 3.46 -17.68 10.40
N ASN A 46 4.29 -18.71 10.62
CA ASN A 46 4.03 -20.09 10.25
C ASN A 46 3.44 -20.87 11.43
#